data_AF-A0A2E5BTV0-F1
#
_entry.id   AF-A0A2E5BTV0-F1
#
_cell.length_a   1.000
_cell.length_b   1.000
_cell.length_c   1.000
_cell.angle_alpha   90.00
_cell.angle_beta   90.00
_cell.angle_gamma   90.00
#
_symmetry.space_group_name_H-M   'P 1'
#
loop_
_entity.id
_entity.type
_entity.pdbx_description
1 polymer ?
#
loop_
_entity_poly.entity_id
_entity_poly.type
_entity_poly.pdbx_seq_one_letter_code
_entity_poly.pdbx_strand_id
1 'polypeptide(L)'
;MTNLIDLQIAVLDEDIDETQSLIREIDRRTESDVYSKAAAHFGFKTIEHLGRQFAMRAEVARIFGYIDESGLRKLCQRYQIETVSLGSFGQNVRIKIREELKLPEKDGKTVFIGWDAFLLAAMESKTPQAKAVKSYLLKMERAGRVAAGALDFAKERNDRIKQTRVIVQLIGEVDRIKDQRFRQVAAEHVDDLLDGALGVTKQPDLFAPTSN
;
A
#
# COMPACT_ATOMS: atom_id res chain seq x y z
N MET A 1 -5.83 -6.21 16.08
CA MET A 1 -6.16 -5.71 14.74
C MET A 1 -5.10 -4.66 14.46
N THR A 2 -4.05 -5.05 13.76
CA THR A 2 -2.77 -4.32 13.72
C THR A 2 -2.93 -3.00 12.97
N ASN A 3 -2.69 -1.90 13.67
CA ASN A 3 -2.86 -0.53 13.19
C ASN A 3 -1.49 0.11 12.93
N LEU A 4 -1.41 1.07 12.00
CA LEU A 4 -0.23 1.89 11.77
C LEU A 4 0.28 2.58 13.06
N ILE A 5 -0.64 2.79 14.00
CA ILE A 5 -0.36 3.31 15.35
C ILE A 5 0.52 2.34 16.16
N ASP A 6 0.27 1.03 16.08
CA ASP A 6 1.05 0.03 16.83
C ASP A 6 2.50 -0.01 16.33
N LEU A 7 2.70 0.14 15.01
CA LEU A 7 4.03 0.27 14.41
C LEU A 7 4.72 1.57 14.85
N GLN A 8 3.99 2.68 14.95
CA GLN A 8 4.54 3.95 15.43
C GLN A 8 4.97 3.85 16.89
N ILE A 9 4.18 3.18 17.74
CA ILE A 9 4.53 2.94 19.15
C ILE A 9 5.79 2.08 19.23
N ALA A 10 5.85 0.94 18.54
CA ALA A 10 7.02 0.05 18.55
C ALA A 10 8.31 0.74 18.06
N VAL A 11 8.20 1.62 17.04
CA VAL A 11 9.34 2.41 16.56
C VAL A 11 9.79 3.46 17.58
N LEU A 12 8.85 4.11 18.27
CA LEU A 12 9.16 5.09 19.31
C LEU A 12 9.78 4.44 20.56
N ASP A 13 9.38 3.21 20.86
CA ASP A 13 9.89 2.42 21.98
C ASP A 13 11.21 1.68 21.63
N GLU A 14 11.74 1.88 20.42
CA GLU A 14 12.94 1.21 19.88
C GLU A 14 12.87 -0.34 19.92
N ASP A 15 11.67 -0.92 19.95
CA ASP A 15 11.47 -2.36 19.91
C ASP A 15 11.61 -2.88 18.47
N ILE A 16 12.82 -3.34 18.16
CA ILE A 16 13.19 -3.86 16.84
C ILE A 16 12.42 -5.14 16.50
N ASP A 17 12.18 -6.01 17.48
CA ASP A 17 11.54 -7.32 17.24
C ASP A 17 10.05 -7.13 16.95
N GLU A 18 9.38 -6.26 17.71
CA GLU A 18 7.98 -5.90 17.46
C GLU A 18 7.84 -5.16 16.12
N THR A 19 8.71 -4.18 15.84
CA THR A 19 8.72 -3.46 14.56
C THR A 19 8.85 -4.42 13.37
N GLN A 20 9.78 -5.38 13.43
CA GLN A 20 9.94 -6.38 12.37
C GLN A 20 8.73 -7.31 12.26
N SER A 21 8.14 -7.72 13.38
CA SER A 21 6.95 -8.56 13.39
C SER A 21 5.77 -7.87 12.70
N LEU A 22 5.54 -6.60 13.03
CA LEU A 22 4.47 -5.78 12.47
C LEU A 22 4.67 -5.53 10.97
N ILE A 23 5.90 -5.21 10.53
CA ILE A 23 6.23 -5.07 9.10
C ILE A 23 5.92 -6.38 8.35
N ARG A 24 6.35 -7.53 8.88
CA ARG A 24 6.08 -8.83 8.26
C ARG A 24 4.59 -9.13 8.15
N GLU A 25 3.78 -8.70 9.10
CA GLU A 25 2.33 -8.86 9.05
C GLU A 25 1.70 -7.98 7.95
N ILE A 26 2.12 -6.71 7.85
CA ILE A 26 1.70 -5.79 6.80
C ILE A 26 2.07 -6.33 5.41
N ASP A 27 3.30 -6.83 5.27
CA ASP A 27 3.79 -7.42 4.02
C ASP A 27 2.96 -8.65 3.63
N ARG A 28 2.68 -9.57 4.58
CA ARG A 28 1.84 -10.76 4.32
C ARG A 28 0.42 -10.41 3.88
N ARG A 29 -0.18 -9.37 4.47
CA ARG A 29 -1.52 -8.91 4.08
C ARG A 29 -1.50 -8.33 2.66
N THR A 30 -0.50 -7.52 2.37
CA THR A 30 -0.33 -6.91 1.05
C THR A 30 -0.06 -7.98 -0.01
N GLU A 31 0.81 -8.95 0.29
CA GLU A 31 1.08 -10.14 -0.52
C GLU A 31 -0.24 -10.86 -0.87
N SER A 32 -1.03 -11.17 0.15
CA SER A 32 -2.31 -11.86 0.01
C SER A 32 -3.32 -11.08 -0.84
N ASP A 33 -3.45 -9.78 -0.61
CA ASP A 33 -4.36 -8.91 -1.36
C ASP A 33 -3.98 -8.82 -2.84
N VAL A 34 -2.69 -8.64 -3.12
CA VAL A 34 -2.19 -8.56 -4.51
C VAL A 34 -2.32 -9.92 -5.19
N TYR A 35 -2.05 -11.02 -4.48
CA TYR A 35 -2.17 -12.35 -5.06
C TYR A 35 -3.63 -12.70 -5.37
N SER A 36 -4.57 -12.34 -4.49
CA SER A 36 -6.01 -12.48 -4.72
C SER A 36 -6.49 -11.67 -5.93
N LYS A 37 -6.00 -10.44 -6.11
CA LYS A 37 -6.28 -9.63 -7.32
C LYS A 37 -5.75 -10.28 -8.59
N ALA A 38 -4.53 -10.84 -8.54
CA ALA A 38 -3.99 -11.60 -9.66
C ALA A 38 -4.81 -12.87 -9.94
N ALA A 39 -5.28 -13.56 -8.90
CA ALA A 39 -6.17 -14.72 -8.98
C ALA A 39 -7.46 -14.38 -9.73
N ALA A 40 -8.12 -13.30 -9.33
CA ALA A 40 -9.31 -12.80 -10.00
C ALA A 40 -9.04 -12.40 -11.46
N HIS A 41 -7.90 -11.77 -11.75
CA HIS A 41 -7.57 -11.31 -13.11
C HIS A 41 -7.26 -12.45 -14.08
N PHE A 42 -6.53 -13.48 -13.62
CA PHE A 42 -6.11 -14.61 -14.46
C PHE A 42 -7.01 -15.85 -14.34
N GLY A 43 -8.02 -15.81 -13.47
CA GLY A 43 -9.05 -16.84 -13.36
C GLY A 43 -8.59 -18.13 -12.67
N PHE A 44 -7.75 -18.03 -11.64
CA PHE A 44 -7.34 -19.17 -10.82
C PHE A 44 -7.85 -19.02 -9.39
N LYS A 45 -7.94 -20.15 -8.66
CA LYS A 45 -8.42 -20.14 -7.27
C LYS A 45 -7.26 -20.02 -6.30
N THR A 46 -7.49 -19.29 -5.22
CA THR A 46 -6.61 -19.24 -4.06
C THR A 46 -7.32 -19.74 -2.82
N ILE A 47 -6.55 -20.22 -1.86
CA ILE A 47 -6.97 -20.59 -0.53
C ILE A 47 -6.15 -19.79 0.47
N GLU A 48 -6.76 -19.38 1.58
CA GLU A 48 -6.06 -18.69 2.65
C GLU A 48 -5.59 -19.68 3.72
N HIS A 49 -4.31 -19.58 4.11
CA HIS A 49 -3.76 -20.32 5.23
C HIS A 49 -2.74 -19.48 6.00
N LEU A 50 -2.93 -19.36 7.31
CA LEU A 50 -2.05 -18.58 8.21
C LEU A 50 -1.82 -17.13 7.72
N GLY A 51 -2.85 -16.50 7.14
CA GLY A 51 -2.78 -15.13 6.62
C GLY A 51 -1.99 -14.99 5.32
N ARG A 52 -1.68 -16.09 4.62
CA ARG A 52 -1.10 -16.11 3.28
C ARG A 52 -2.03 -16.77 2.28
N GLN A 53 -2.07 -16.24 1.07
CA GLN A 53 -2.82 -16.83 -0.04
C GLN A 53 -1.95 -17.85 -0.78
N PHE A 54 -2.53 -19.00 -1.10
CA PHE A 54 -1.89 -20.05 -1.86
C PHE A 54 -2.76 -20.49 -3.02
N ALA A 55 -2.17 -20.82 -4.17
CA ALA A 55 -2.87 -21.39 -5.31
C ALA A 55 -2.31 -22.74 -5.70
N MET A 56 -3.11 -23.56 -6.39
CA MET A 56 -2.65 -24.83 -6.93
C MET A 56 -1.55 -24.60 -7.97
N ARG A 57 -0.40 -25.22 -7.77
CA ARG A 57 0.75 -25.08 -8.68
C ARG A 57 0.40 -25.44 -10.12
N ALA A 58 -0.43 -26.47 -10.31
CA ALA A 58 -0.89 -26.88 -11.64
C ALA A 58 -1.77 -25.83 -12.34
N GLU A 59 -2.64 -25.12 -11.61
CA GLU A 59 -3.42 -24.02 -12.19
C GLU A 59 -2.52 -22.86 -12.57
N VAL A 60 -1.63 -22.46 -11.66
CA VAL A 60 -0.70 -21.36 -11.91
C VAL A 60 0.22 -21.67 -13.10
N ALA A 61 0.69 -22.91 -13.23
CA ALA A 61 1.52 -23.32 -14.35
C ALA A 61 0.84 -23.08 -15.71
N ARG A 62 -0.48 -23.32 -15.81
CA ARG A 62 -1.26 -23.08 -17.03
C ARG A 62 -1.34 -21.59 -17.39
N ILE A 63 -1.42 -20.71 -16.39
CA ILE A 63 -1.42 -19.25 -16.60
C ILE A 63 -0.13 -18.82 -17.27
N PHE A 64 1.00 -19.41 -16.87
CA PHE A 64 2.30 -19.14 -17.48
C PHE A 64 2.52 -19.91 -18.78
N GLY A 65 1.51 -20.62 -19.31
CA GLY A 65 1.60 -21.34 -20.57
C GLY A 65 2.43 -22.62 -20.52
N TYR A 66 2.67 -23.17 -19.32
CA TYR A 66 3.27 -24.49 -19.19
C TYR A 66 2.24 -25.59 -19.50
N ILE A 67 2.71 -26.69 -20.08
CA ILE A 67 1.89 -27.88 -20.38
C ILE A 67 1.45 -28.56 -19.08
N ASP A 68 2.36 -28.62 -18.10
CA ASP A 68 2.17 -29.25 -16.80
C ASP A 68 2.82 -28.42 -15.68
N GLU A 69 2.73 -28.89 -14.44
CA GLU A 69 3.37 -28.23 -13.29
C GLU A 69 4.89 -28.46 -13.20
N SER A 70 5.49 -29.27 -14.07
CA SER A 70 6.91 -29.64 -13.99
C SER A 70 7.83 -28.44 -14.19
N GLY A 71 7.46 -27.51 -15.07
CA GLY A 71 8.19 -26.26 -15.28
C GLY A 71 8.26 -25.42 -14.00
N LEU A 72 7.11 -25.25 -13.35
CA LEU A 72 6.99 -24.46 -12.13
C LEU A 72 7.65 -25.15 -10.92
N ARG A 73 7.55 -26.49 -10.84
CA ARG A 73 8.27 -27.29 -9.84
C ARG A 73 9.78 -27.08 -9.92
N LYS A 74 10.36 -27.14 -11.13
CA LYS A 74 11.81 -26.95 -11.34
C LYS A 74 12.25 -25.54 -10.93
N LEU A 75 11.42 -24.53 -11.19
CA LEU A 75 11.68 -23.15 -10.72
C LEU A 75 11.67 -23.08 -9.19
N CYS A 76 10.62 -23.60 -8.54
CA CYS A 76 10.55 -23.57 -7.07
C CYS A 76 11.76 -24.30 -6.45
N GLN A 77 12.16 -25.44 -6.99
CA GLN A 77 13.34 -26.18 -6.51
C GLN A 77 14.64 -25.42 -6.73
N ARG A 78 14.84 -24.79 -7.90
CA ARG A 78 16.06 -24.05 -8.23
C ARG A 78 16.29 -22.86 -7.30
N TYR A 79 15.23 -22.13 -6.99
CA TYR A 79 15.29 -20.93 -6.16
C TYR A 79 14.88 -21.18 -4.70
N GLN A 80 14.75 -22.46 -4.30
CA GLN A 80 14.38 -22.88 -2.95
C GLN A 80 13.11 -22.19 -2.43
N ILE A 81 12.14 -21.97 -3.31
CA ILE A 81 10.86 -21.38 -2.92
C ILE A 81 10.02 -22.43 -2.19
N GLU A 82 9.48 -22.03 -1.06
CA GLU A 82 8.62 -22.88 -0.25
C GLU A 82 7.35 -23.27 -1.02
N THR A 83 6.99 -24.55 -0.93
CA THR A 83 5.75 -25.08 -1.49
C THR A 83 5.06 -25.94 -0.44
N VAL A 84 3.74 -25.82 -0.34
CA VAL A 84 2.96 -26.55 0.67
C VAL A 84 2.21 -27.67 -0.01
N SER A 85 2.31 -28.89 0.50
CA SER A 85 1.51 -30.00 0.00
C SER A 85 0.15 -30.05 0.69
N LEU A 86 -0.88 -30.57 0.02
CA LEU A 86 -2.19 -30.82 0.65
C LEU A 86 -2.05 -31.70 1.91
N GLY A 87 -1.09 -32.62 1.88
CA GLY A 87 -0.67 -33.48 3.00
C GLY A 87 -0.14 -32.75 4.23
N SER A 88 0.30 -31.50 4.09
CA SER A 88 0.87 -30.69 5.18
C SER A 88 -0.20 -29.97 6.01
N PHE A 89 -1.41 -29.78 5.46
CA PHE A 89 -2.51 -29.15 6.18
C PHE A 89 -3.16 -30.13 7.17
N GLY A 90 -3.63 -29.60 8.30
CA GLY A 90 -4.45 -30.33 9.26
C GLY A 90 -5.75 -30.87 8.64
N GLN A 91 -6.30 -31.95 9.20
CA GLN A 91 -7.41 -32.70 8.61
C GLN A 91 -8.64 -31.82 8.27
N ASN A 92 -9.04 -30.92 9.16
CA ASN A 92 -10.19 -30.04 8.95
C ASN A 92 -9.97 -29.05 7.79
N VAL A 93 -8.76 -28.49 7.69
CA VAL A 93 -8.39 -27.56 6.62
C VAL A 93 -8.31 -28.31 5.29
N ARG A 94 -7.75 -29.52 5.29
CA ARG A 94 -7.66 -30.37 4.10
C ARG A 94 -9.04 -30.70 3.52
N ILE A 95 -10.02 -31.02 4.35
CA ILE A 95 -11.40 -31.31 3.91
C ILE A 95 -11.98 -30.10 3.19
N LYS A 96 -11.91 -28.91 3.79
CA LYS A 96 -12.40 -27.66 3.18
C LYS A 96 -11.73 -27.35 1.84
N ILE A 97 -10.39 -27.46 1.78
CA ILE A 97 -9.63 -27.21 0.54
C ILE A 97 -10.09 -28.18 -0.56
N ARG A 98 -10.33 -29.46 -0.23
CA ARG A 98 -10.81 -30.44 -1.22
C ARG A 98 -12.20 -30.09 -1.74
N GLU A 99 -13.11 -29.67 -0.88
CA GLU A 99 -14.46 -29.26 -1.27
C GLU A 99 -14.41 -28.03 -2.19
N GLU A 100 -13.64 -27.00 -1.81
CA GLU A 100 -13.55 -25.73 -2.52
C GLU A 100 -12.87 -25.85 -3.89
N LEU A 101 -11.82 -26.66 -3.95
CA LEU A 101 -11.03 -26.90 -5.16
C LEU A 101 -11.48 -28.14 -5.94
N LYS A 102 -12.52 -28.85 -5.46
CA LYS A 102 -13.07 -30.08 -6.05
C LYS A 102 -12.00 -31.16 -6.27
N LEU A 103 -11.10 -31.33 -5.30
CA LEU A 103 -10.02 -32.31 -5.36
C LEU A 103 -10.52 -33.71 -4.93
N PRO A 104 -9.91 -34.79 -5.46
CA PRO A 104 -10.24 -36.15 -5.03
C PRO A 104 -10.04 -36.36 -3.52
N GLU A 105 -10.91 -37.16 -2.89
CA GLU A 105 -10.84 -37.46 -1.45
C GLU A 105 -9.51 -38.08 -1.00
N LYS A 106 -8.85 -38.81 -1.91
CA LYS A 106 -7.54 -39.45 -1.66
C LYS A 106 -6.36 -38.60 -2.13
N ASP A 107 -6.59 -37.37 -2.59
CA ASP A 107 -5.50 -36.49 -2.98
C ASP A 107 -4.82 -35.92 -1.73
N GLY A 108 -3.52 -36.14 -1.65
CA GLY A 108 -2.62 -35.53 -0.67
C GLY A 108 -1.35 -34.97 -1.32
N LYS A 109 -1.24 -35.09 -2.65
CA LYS A 109 -0.03 -34.74 -3.41
C LYS A 109 -0.17 -33.42 -4.14
N THR A 110 -1.38 -32.85 -4.21
CA THR A 110 -1.58 -31.48 -4.71
C THR A 110 -0.61 -30.54 -4.02
N VAL A 111 0.12 -29.77 -4.81
CA VAL A 111 1.08 -28.79 -4.30
C VAL A 111 0.53 -27.40 -4.52
N PHE A 112 0.65 -26.59 -3.49
CA PHE A 112 0.27 -25.20 -3.45
C PHE A 112 1.51 -24.31 -3.41
N ILE A 113 1.38 -23.14 -4.00
CA ILE A 113 2.43 -22.14 -4.05
C ILE A 113 1.87 -20.78 -3.65
N GLY A 114 2.72 -19.98 -3.00
CA GLY A 114 2.39 -18.61 -2.61
C GLY A 114 2.76 -17.58 -3.68
N TRP A 115 2.68 -16.32 -3.29
CA TRP A 115 3.00 -15.18 -4.17
C TRP A 115 4.43 -15.20 -4.68
N ASP A 116 5.39 -15.60 -3.84
CA ASP A 116 6.82 -15.62 -4.18
C ASP A 116 7.10 -16.47 -5.42
N ALA A 117 6.50 -17.67 -5.47
CA ALA A 117 6.61 -18.57 -6.62
C ALA A 117 5.91 -18.01 -7.86
N PHE A 118 4.77 -17.33 -7.68
CA PHE A 118 4.03 -16.69 -8.77
C PHE A 118 4.85 -15.55 -9.39
N LEU A 119 5.45 -14.69 -8.56
CA LEU A 119 6.34 -13.62 -8.99
C LEU A 119 7.59 -14.16 -9.71
N LEU A 120 8.23 -15.16 -9.13
CA LEU A 120 9.41 -15.77 -9.73
C LEU A 120 9.08 -16.40 -11.09
N ALA A 121 7.96 -17.12 -11.17
CA ALA A 121 7.46 -17.66 -12.43
C ALA A 121 7.20 -16.55 -13.44
N ALA A 122 6.61 -15.44 -13.00
CA ALA A 122 6.44 -14.27 -13.84
C ALA A 122 7.79 -13.79 -14.35
N MET A 123 8.81 -13.58 -13.51
CA MET A 123 10.12 -13.06 -13.93
C MET A 123 10.87 -14.00 -14.90
N GLU A 124 10.93 -15.29 -14.59
CA GLU A 124 11.76 -16.27 -15.32
C GLU A 124 11.10 -16.80 -16.60
N SER A 125 9.77 -16.85 -16.66
CA SER A 125 9.06 -17.40 -17.81
C SER A 125 9.19 -16.51 -19.05
N LYS A 126 9.39 -17.16 -20.20
CA LYS A 126 9.54 -16.51 -21.52
C LYS A 126 8.37 -16.75 -22.47
N THR A 127 7.34 -17.45 -22.01
CA THR A 127 6.14 -17.75 -22.81
C THR A 127 5.35 -16.47 -23.13
N PRO A 128 4.54 -16.46 -24.21
CA PRO A 128 3.65 -15.33 -24.50
C PRO A 128 2.70 -15.00 -23.34
N GLN A 129 2.16 -16.03 -22.67
CA GLN A 129 1.27 -15.87 -21.53
C GLN A 129 1.98 -15.24 -20.34
N ALA A 130 3.22 -15.65 -20.06
CA ALA A 130 4.04 -15.01 -19.02
C ALA A 130 4.29 -13.52 -19.29
N LYS A 131 4.43 -13.11 -20.56
CA LYS A 131 4.56 -11.67 -20.91
C LYS A 131 3.30 -10.89 -20.54
N ALA A 132 2.12 -11.47 -20.70
CA ALA A 132 0.86 -10.86 -20.27
C ALA A 132 0.82 -10.71 -18.73
N VAL A 133 1.26 -11.74 -18.00
CA VAL A 133 1.38 -11.67 -16.53
C VAL A 133 2.36 -10.58 -16.09
N LYS A 134 3.57 -10.54 -16.68
CA LYS A 134 4.56 -9.47 -16.44
C LYS A 134 3.96 -8.08 -16.68
N SER A 135 3.26 -7.90 -17.80
CA SER A 135 2.65 -6.62 -18.15
C SER A 135 1.58 -6.20 -17.13
N TYR A 136 0.74 -7.13 -16.68
CA TYR A 136 -0.24 -6.88 -15.63
C TYR A 136 0.43 -6.45 -14.32
N LEU A 137 1.44 -7.19 -13.86
CA LEU A 137 2.17 -6.87 -12.64
C LEU A 137 2.82 -5.49 -12.70
N LEU A 138 3.44 -5.14 -13.83
CA LEU A 138 4.01 -3.80 -14.05
C LEU A 138 2.95 -2.69 -14.06
N LYS A 139 1.77 -2.95 -14.62
CA LYS A 139 0.65 -1.98 -14.58
C LYS A 139 0.12 -1.78 -13.17
N MET A 140 -0.02 -2.85 -12.40
CA MET A 140 -0.44 -2.80 -11.00
C MET A 140 0.56 -2.04 -10.14
N GLU A 141 1.85 -2.30 -10.33
CA GLU A 141 2.95 -1.62 -9.64
C GLU A 141 2.95 -0.12 -9.96
N ARG A 142 2.85 0.24 -11.25
CA ARG A 142 2.77 1.63 -11.70
C ARG A 142 1.53 2.33 -11.15
N ALA A 143 0.38 1.66 -11.14
CA ALA A 143 -0.84 2.20 -10.55
C ALA A 143 -0.68 2.43 -9.04
N GLY A 144 -0.01 1.52 -8.33
CA GLY A 144 0.35 1.67 -6.92
C GLY A 144 1.23 2.89 -6.67
N ARG A 145 2.31 3.06 -7.46
CA ARG A 145 3.18 4.24 -7.36
C ARG A 145 2.46 5.56 -7.66
N VAL A 146 1.64 5.59 -8.70
CA VAL A 146 0.87 6.78 -9.07
C VAL A 146 -0.16 7.12 -8.00
N ALA A 147 -0.82 6.12 -7.42
CA ALA A 147 -1.75 6.32 -6.31
C ALA A 147 -1.03 6.86 -5.05
N ALA A 148 0.15 6.32 -4.73
CA ALA A 148 0.98 6.83 -3.62
C ALA A 148 1.41 8.29 -3.86
N GLY A 149 1.92 8.61 -5.06
CA GLY A 149 2.26 10.00 -5.40
C GLY A 149 1.05 10.94 -5.39
N ALA A 150 -0.13 10.48 -5.85
CA ALA A 150 -1.36 11.26 -5.79
C ALA A 150 -1.83 11.52 -4.35
N LEU A 151 -1.61 10.57 -3.44
CA LEU A 151 -1.85 10.73 -2.00
C LEU A 151 -0.92 11.78 -1.39
N ASP A 152 0.35 11.81 -1.78
CA ASP A 152 1.31 12.84 -1.33
C ASP A 152 0.88 14.24 -1.81
N PHE A 153 0.48 14.38 -3.08
CA PHE A 153 -0.08 15.64 -3.60
C PHE A 153 -1.37 16.06 -2.89
N ALA A 154 -2.25 15.11 -2.59
CA ALA A 154 -3.48 15.39 -1.87
C ALA A 154 -3.20 15.85 -0.43
N LYS A 155 -2.21 15.25 0.24
CA LYS A 155 -1.75 15.64 1.57
C LYS A 155 -1.15 17.04 1.58
N GLU A 156 -0.22 17.33 0.67
CA GLU A 156 0.36 18.68 0.50
C GLU A 156 -0.68 19.75 0.18
N ARG A 157 -1.69 19.41 -0.64
CA ARG A 157 -2.80 20.32 -0.94
C ARG A 157 -3.64 20.60 0.31
N ASN A 158 -3.92 19.58 1.11
CA ASN A 158 -4.71 19.71 2.32
C ASN A 158 -3.97 20.51 3.41
N ASP A 159 -2.65 20.31 3.52
CA ASP A 159 -1.80 21.07 4.45
C ASP A 159 -1.70 22.53 4.01
N ARG A 160 -1.58 22.82 2.71
CA ARG A 160 -1.69 24.18 2.17
C ARG A 160 -3.03 24.84 2.50
N ILE A 161 -4.15 24.14 2.29
CA ILE A 161 -5.49 24.67 2.60
C ILE A 161 -5.64 24.97 4.10
N LYS A 162 -5.11 24.12 4.98
CA LYS A 162 -5.10 24.37 6.42
C LYS A 162 -4.28 25.60 6.78
N GLN A 163 -3.07 25.72 6.24
CA GLN A 163 -2.22 26.90 6.44
C GLN A 163 -2.90 28.18 5.96
N THR A 164 -3.49 28.17 4.74
CA THR A 164 -4.25 29.30 4.23
C THR A 164 -5.41 29.68 5.15
N ARG A 165 -6.12 28.69 5.73
CA ARG A 165 -7.23 28.96 6.65
C ARG A 165 -6.77 29.62 7.94
N VAL A 166 -5.63 29.20 8.49
CA VAL A 166 -5.01 29.81 9.67
C VAL A 166 -4.58 31.24 9.38
N ILE A 167 -3.97 31.48 8.22
CA ILE A 167 -3.57 32.83 7.77
C ILE A 167 -4.80 33.74 7.63
N VAL A 168 -5.86 33.28 6.97
CA VAL A 168 -7.11 34.05 6.82
C VAL A 168 -7.74 34.35 8.18
N GLN A 169 -7.68 33.42 9.12
CA GLN A 169 -8.18 33.64 10.48
C GLN A 169 -7.34 34.70 11.23
N LEU A 170 -6.01 34.61 11.18
CA LEU A 170 -5.11 35.58 11.81
C LEU A 170 -5.32 36.98 11.23
N ILE A 171 -5.42 37.12 9.91
CA ILE A 171 -5.72 38.39 9.25
C ILE A 171 -7.10 38.92 9.70
N GLY A 172 -8.11 38.04 9.75
CA GLY A 172 -9.45 38.42 10.21
C GLY A 172 -9.50 38.82 11.69
N GLU A 173 -8.62 38.29 12.54
CA GLU A 173 -8.47 38.70 13.94
C GLU A 173 -7.75 40.05 14.06
N VAL A 174 -6.72 40.28 13.24
CA VAL A 174 -6.00 41.57 13.15
C VAL A 174 -6.95 42.68 12.70
N ASP A 175 -7.77 42.47 11.67
CA ASP A 175 -8.73 43.47 11.17
C ASP A 175 -9.80 43.87 12.21
N ARG A 176 -10.12 42.98 13.15
CA ARG A 176 -11.09 43.26 14.23
C ARG A 176 -10.52 44.13 15.35
N ILE A 177 -9.20 44.34 15.40
CA ILE A 177 -8.56 45.23 16.38
C ILE A 177 -8.97 46.67 16.05
N LYS A 178 -9.72 47.32 16.94
CA LYS A 178 -10.23 48.70 16.74
C LYS A 178 -9.14 49.77 16.80
N ASP A 179 -8.07 49.51 17.53
CA ASP A 179 -6.94 50.44 17.68
C ASP A 179 -5.94 50.25 16.52
N GLN A 180 -5.71 51.32 15.78
CA GLN A 180 -4.91 51.31 14.56
C GLN A 180 -3.41 51.06 14.82
N ARG A 181 -2.86 51.51 15.95
CA ARG A 181 -1.46 51.24 16.29
C ARG A 181 -1.26 49.78 16.67
N PHE A 182 -2.17 49.19 17.45
CA PHE A 182 -2.11 47.78 17.79
C PHE A 182 -2.38 46.87 16.59
N ARG A 183 -3.27 47.28 15.67
CA ARG A 183 -3.51 46.57 14.42
C ARG A 183 -2.24 46.50 13.56
N GLN A 184 -1.52 47.61 13.44
CA GLN A 184 -0.29 47.68 12.65
C GLN A 184 0.81 46.79 13.23
N VAL A 185 1.03 46.80 14.55
CA VAL A 185 1.99 45.92 15.23
C VAL A 185 1.60 44.44 15.08
N ALA A 186 0.31 44.12 15.20
CA ALA A 186 -0.18 42.75 15.03
C ALA A 186 -0.05 42.27 13.57
N ALA A 187 -0.27 43.16 12.59
CA ALA A 187 -0.07 42.87 11.17
C ALA A 187 1.42 42.62 10.85
N GLU A 188 2.33 43.42 11.41
CA GLU A 188 3.78 43.24 11.26
C GLU A 188 4.25 41.90 11.85
N HIS A 189 3.76 41.51 13.03
CA HIS A 189 4.07 40.20 13.61
C HIS A 189 3.52 39.02 12.79
N VAL A 190 2.34 39.17 12.19
CA VAL A 190 1.79 38.14 11.29
C VAL A 190 2.57 38.09 9.97
N ASP A 191 3.05 39.22 9.46
CA ASP A 191 3.91 39.27 8.27
C ASP A 191 5.28 38.63 8.53
N ASP A 192 5.89 38.90 9.69
CA ASP A 192 7.13 38.26 10.13
C ASP A 192 6.98 36.74 10.28
N LEU A 193 5.85 36.27 10.84
CA LEU A 193 5.53 34.83 10.92
C LEU A 193 5.30 34.18 9.54
N LEU A 194 5.09 34.98 8.50
CA LEU A 194 4.90 34.55 7.11
C LEU A 194 6.10 34.91 6.23
N ASP A 195 7.28 35.15 6.82
CA ASP A 195 8.52 35.52 6.13
C ASP A 195 8.37 36.73 5.18
N GLY A 196 7.53 37.70 5.56
CA GLY A 196 7.31 38.93 4.79
C GLY A 196 6.40 38.77 3.57
N ALA A 197 5.65 37.66 3.47
CA ALA A 197 4.79 37.37 2.33
C ALA A 197 3.59 38.30 2.17
N LEU A 198 3.12 38.96 3.25
CA LEU A 198 2.04 39.95 3.19
C LEU A 198 2.58 41.33 2.77
N GLY A 199 3.88 41.58 2.96
CA GLY A 199 4.53 42.81 2.51
C GLY A 199 3.95 44.05 3.19
N VAL A 200 3.61 43.93 4.47
CA VAL A 200 2.90 44.95 5.27
C VAL A 200 3.69 46.26 5.31
N THR A 201 5.02 46.17 5.36
CA THR A 201 5.93 47.33 5.30
C THR A 201 5.94 48.06 3.95
N LYS A 202 5.44 47.43 2.87
CA LYS A 202 5.37 48.01 1.51
C LYS A 202 3.97 48.48 1.13
N GLN A 203 2.97 48.25 1.99
CA GLN A 203 1.57 48.59 1.74
C GLN A 203 0.99 49.50 2.85
N PRO A 204 1.50 50.74 2.98
CA PRO A 204 1.05 51.66 4.03
C PRO A 204 -0.43 52.05 3.91
N ASP A 205 -1.02 51.96 2.71
CA ASP A 205 -2.40 52.36 2.42
C ASP A 205 -3.46 51.30 2.77
N LEU A 206 -3.07 50.02 2.91
CA LEU A 206 -4.02 48.93 3.21
C LEU A 206 -4.56 48.98 4.64
N PHE A 207 -3.87 49.70 5.53
CA PHE A 207 -4.23 49.88 6.95
C PHE A 207 -4.35 51.36 7.35
N ALA A 208 -4.34 52.27 6.37
CA ALA A 208 -4.64 53.68 6.60
C ALA A 208 -6.11 53.83 7.07
N PRO A 209 -6.44 54.84 7.89
CA PRO A 209 -7.81 55.02 8.34
C PRO A 209 -8.66 55.36 7.10
N THR A 210 -9.71 54.59 6.83
CA THR A 210 -10.69 54.98 5.81
C THR A 210 -11.36 56.26 6.29
N SER A 211 -10.92 57.39 5.75
CA SER A 211 -11.64 58.66 5.86
C SER A 211 -12.96 58.52 5.10
N ASN A 212 -14.07 58.53 5.83
CA ASN A 212 -15.39 58.87 5.27
C ASN A 212 -15.39 60.31 4.78
#